data_AF-A0A1C7DCB3-F1
#
_entry.id   AF-A0A1C7DCB3-F1
#
_cell.length_a   1.000
_cell.length_b   1.000
_cell.length_c   1.000
_cell.angle_alpha   90.00
_cell.angle_beta   90.00
_cell.angle_gamma   90.00
#
_symmetry.space_group_name_H-M   'P 1'
#
loop_
_entity.id
_entity.type
_entity.pdbx_description
1 polymer ?
#
loop_
_entity_poly.entity_id
_entity_poly.type
_entity_poly.pdbx_seq_one_letter_code
_entity_poly.pdbx_strand_id
1 'polypeptide(L)'
;MQITDYVFHKINDPTGIMVGDRYEFLLNVEVDEDDELYTESGLELRVIIAAEETGARIAHYNFIDKQTRGALEFGLEDEEEEEILAYCSEKLA
;
A
#
# COMPACT_ATOMS: atom_id res chain seq x y z
N MET A 1 0.77 9.97 -8.88
CA MET A 1 1.50 8.74 -8.48
C MET A 1 1.39 7.62 -9.53
N GLN A 2 2.47 6.92 -9.90
CA GLN A 2 2.42 5.73 -10.79
C GLN A 2 3.02 4.47 -10.14
N ILE A 3 2.30 3.35 -10.20
CA ILE A 3 2.77 2.05 -9.69
C ILE A 3 3.57 1.35 -10.79
N THR A 4 4.87 1.16 -10.57
CA THR A 4 5.78 0.53 -11.54
C THR A 4 5.92 -0.98 -11.35
N ASP A 5 5.81 -1.44 -10.10
CA ASP A 5 5.93 -2.85 -9.73
C ASP A 5 5.18 -3.11 -8.42
N TYR A 6 4.79 -4.35 -8.17
CA TYR A 6 4.10 -4.71 -6.94
C TYR A 6 4.40 -6.15 -6.52
N VAL A 7 4.44 -6.36 -5.22
CA VAL A 7 4.40 -7.70 -4.62
C VAL A 7 3.40 -7.70 -3.48
N PHE A 8 2.70 -8.82 -3.29
CA PHE A 8 1.78 -8.95 -2.16
C PHE A 8 1.80 -10.35 -1.58
N HIS A 9 1.47 -10.44 -0.30
CA HIS A 9 1.30 -11.70 0.40
C HIS A 9 0.17 -11.64 1.40
N LYS A 10 -0.48 -12.79 1.60
CA LYS A 10 -1.47 -12.96 2.65
C LYS A 10 -0.79 -12.98 4.02
N ILE A 11 -1.24 -12.15 4.93
CA ILE A 11 -0.79 -12.13 6.32
C ILE A 11 -1.32 -13.38 7.01
N ASN A 12 -0.42 -14.15 7.60
CA ASN A 12 -0.82 -15.28 8.41
C ASN A 12 -1.34 -14.77 9.77
N ASP A 13 -2.62 -14.98 10.06
CA ASP A 13 -3.19 -14.74 11.39
C ASP A 13 -3.29 -16.04 12.19
N PRO A 14 -2.23 -16.43 12.93
CA PRO A 14 -2.27 -17.64 13.75
C PRO A 14 -3.24 -17.53 14.93
N THR A 15 -3.68 -16.32 15.29
CA THR A 15 -4.56 -16.09 16.43
C THR A 15 -6.04 -16.26 16.10
N GLY A 16 -6.42 -16.07 14.83
CA GLY A 16 -7.81 -16.11 14.38
C GLY A 16 -8.67 -14.97 14.95
N ILE A 17 -8.03 -13.89 15.42
CA ILE A 17 -8.73 -12.72 15.99
C ILE A 17 -9.11 -11.74 14.86
N MET A 18 -8.43 -11.80 13.72
CA MET A 18 -8.71 -10.91 12.60
C MET A 18 -10.00 -11.34 11.90
N VAL A 19 -10.90 -10.37 11.69
CA VAL A 19 -12.08 -10.58 10.84
C VAL A 19 -11.64 -10.46 9.38
N GLY A 20 -11.91 -11.52 8.61
CA GLY A 20 -11.52 -11.60 7.20
C GLY A 20 -10.05 -11.92 6.98
N ASP A 21 -9.63 -11.79 5.73
CA ASP A 21 -8.26 -11.99 5.30
C ASP A 21 -7.51 -10.66 5.25
N ARG A 22 -6.23 -10.67 5.61
CA ARG A 22 -5.37 -9.51 5.41
C ARG A 22 -4.27 -9.79 4.44
N TYR A 23 -3.96 -8.78 3.64
CA TYR A 23 -2.93 -8.84 2.62
C TYR A 23 -2.00 -7.65 2.82
N GLU A 24 -0.70 -7.93 2.75
CA GLU A 24 0.32 -6.91 2.69
C GLU A 24 0.74 -6.73 1.24
N PHE A 25 0.58 -5.52 0.73
CA PHE A 25 1.05 -5.06 -0.57
C PHE A 25 2.27 -4.17 -0.36
N LEU A 26 3.31 -4.40 -1.16
CA LEU A 26 4.45 -3.51 -1.33
C LEU A 26 4.40 -3.04 -2.77
N LEU A 27 4.07 -1.77 -2.95
CA LEU A 27 3.91 -1.13 -4.25
C LEU A 27 5.13 -0.26 -4.49
N ASN A 28 5.82 -0.51 -5.60
CA ASN A 28 6.88 0.38 -6.05
C ASN A 28 6.25 1.54 -6.78
N VAL A 29 6.50 2.74 -6.26
CA VAL A 29 5.84 3.96 -6.70
C VAL A 29 6.87 4.91 -7.31
N GLU A 30 6.52 5.47 -8.46
CA GLU A 30 7.24 6.56 -9.11
C GLU A 30 6.36 7.81 -9.11
N VAL A 31 6.94 8.93 -8.71
CA VAL A 31 6.32 10.26 -8.68
C VAL A 31 7.22 11.24 -9.42
N ASP A 32 6.63 12.33 -9.92
CA ASP A 32 7.37 13.35 -10.66
C ASP A 32 8.37 14.09 -9.74
N GLU A 33 9.45 14.66 -10.30
CA GLU A 33 10.50 15.36 -9.52
C GLU A 33 9.99 16.59 -8.75
N ASP A 34 8.88 17.17 -9.21
CA ASP A 34 8.23 18.33 -8.58
C ASP A 34 7.20 17.92 -7.50
N ASP A 35 6.99 16.62 -7.27
CA ASP A 35 6.03 16.10 -6.29
C ASP A 35 6.60 16.16 -4.86
N GLU A 36 5.74 16.42 -3.86
CA GLU A 36 6.13 16.49 -2.46
C GLU A 36 6.62 15.15 -1.91
N LEU A 37 6.18 14.04 -2.50
CA LEU A 37 6.61 12.70 -2.14
C LEU A 37 7.96 12.33 -2.76
N TYR A 38 8.47 13.10 -3.73
CA TYR A 38 9.64 12.73 -4.51
C TYR A 38 10.89 12.47 -3.64
N THR A 39 11.53 11.34 -3.91
CA THR A 39 12.84 10.97 -3.35
C THR A 39 13.74 10.47 -4.46
N GLU A 40 15.01 10.91 -4.49
CA GLU A 40 15.99 10.43 -5.49
C GLU A 40 16.23 8.91 -5.41
N SER A 41 15.98 8.33 -4.25
CA SER A 41 16.12 6.90 -3.95
C SER A 41 14.94 6.06 -4.43
N GLY A 42 13.80 6.69 -4.73
CA GLY A 42 12.54 6.06 -5.05
C GLY A 42 11.72 5.65 -3.82
N LEU A 43 10.41 5.52 -4.04
CA LEU A 43 9.42 5.24 -3.00
C LEU A 43 8.88 3.81 -3.10
N GLU A 44 8.57 3.24 -1.94
CA GLU A 44 7.78 2.03 -1.79
C GLU A 44 6.58 2.34 -0.89
N LEU A 45 5.37 2.11 -1.38
CA LEU A 45 4.15 2.24 -0.60
C LEU A 45 3.76 0.86 -0.07
N ARG A 46 3.82 0.70 1.26
CA ARG A 46 3.33 -0.48 1.95
C ARG A 46 1.88 -0.28 2.33
N VAL A 47 1.00 -1.16 1.88
CA VAL A 47 -0.44 -1.10 2.13
C VAL A 47 -0.91 -2.42 2.74
N ILE A 48 -1.66 -2.33 3.83
CA ILE A 48 -2.32 -3.47 4.46
C ILE A 48 -3.79 -3.40 4.09
N ILE A 49 -4.25 -4.36 3.29
CA ILE A 49 -5.65 -4.50 2.92
C ILE A 49 -6.31 -5.49 3.88
N ALA A 50 -7.46 -5.11 4.42
CA ALA A 50 -8.38 -6.01 5.09
C ALA A 50 -9.53 -6.35 4.13
N ALA A 51 -9.60 -7.60 3.71
CA ALA A 51 -10.65 -8.15 2.87
C ALA A 51 -11.64 -8.95 3.72
N GLU A 52 -12.88 -8.47 3.77
CA GLU A 52 -14.00 -9.06 4.50
C GLU A 52 -15.10 -9.46 3.50
N GLU A 53 -16.10 -10.24 3.93
CA GLU A 53 -17.21 -10.66 3.05
C GLU A 53 -17.97 -9.49 2.42
N THR A 54 -17.94 -8.32 3.07
CA THR A 54 -18.63 -7.10 2.63
C THR A 54 -17.78 -6.20 1.73
N GLY A 55 -16.50 -6.51 1.51
CA GLY A 55 -15.59 -5.71 0.69
C GLY A 55 -14.16 -5.65 1.23
N ALA A 56 -13.31 -4.88 0.55
CA ALA A 56 -11.94 -4.62 0.96
C ALA A 56 -11.76 -3.17 1.41
N ARG A 57 -10.86 -2.94 2.37
CA ARG A 57 -10.46 -1.59 2.82
C ARG A 57 -8.97 -1.54 3.13
N ILE A 58 -8.40 -0.34 3.09
CA ILE A 58 -7.05 -0.10 3.59
C ILE A 58 -7.11 -0.04 5.13
N ALA A 59 -6.46 -0.99 5.79
CA ALA A 59 -6.34 -1.04 7.25
C ALA A 59 -5.17 -0.18 7.76
N HIS A 60 -4.13 -0.06 6.95
CA HIS A 60 -2.95 0.74 7.24
C HIS A 60 -2.16 0.97 5.95
N TYR A 61 -1.48 2.11 5.83
CA TYR A 61 -0.51 2.35 4.77
C TYR A 61 0.68 3.15 5.30
N ASN A 62 1.81 3.09 4.59
CA ASN A 62 3.04 3.77 4.95
C ASN A 62 3.95 3.90 3.71
N PHE A 63 4.49 5.09 3.47
CA PHE A 63 5.54 5.32 2.49
C PHE A 63 6.93 5.01 3.05
N ILE A 64 7.72 4.25 2.32
CA ILE A 64 9.05 3.81 2.71
C ILE A 64 10.05 4.30 1.67
N ASP A 65 11.07 5.01 2.11
CA ASP A 65 12.19 5.38 1.25
C ASP A 65 13.04 4.13 0.95
N LYS A 66 13.31 3.86 -0.34
CA LYS A 66 13.98 2.61 -0.76
C LYS A 66 15.42 2.50 -0.28
N GLN A 67 16.12 3.61 -0.06
CA GLN A 67 17.53 3.59 0.32
C GLN A 67 17.70 3.46 1.83
N THR A 68 17.03 4.31 2.60
CA THR A 68 17.12 4.36 4.06
C THR A 68 16.24 3.31 4.73
N ARG A 69 15.21 2.82 4.02
CA ARG A 69 14.13 1.97 4.54
C ARG A 69 13.41 2.63 5.73
N GLY A 70 13.48 3.95 5.82
CA GLY A 70 12.76 4.74 6.79
C GLY A 70 11.30 4.91 6.37
N ALA A 71 10.40 4.82 7.34
CA ALA A 71 9.02 5.23 7.15
C ALA A 71 8.98 6.76 7.01
N LEU A 72 8.27 7.24 5.98
CA LEU A 72 8.04 8.63 5.71
C LEU A 72 6.66 9.01 6.26
N GLU A 73 6.57 10.16 6.91
CA GLU A 73 5.32 10.66 7.51
C GLU A 73 4.43 11.35 6.46
N PHE A 74 4.32 10.74 5.28
CA PHE A 74 3.45 11.19 4.21
C PHE A 74 2.12 10.45 4.24
N GLY A 75 1.04 11.19 3.97
CA GLY A 75 -0.30 10.66 3.77
C GLY A 75 -0.57 10.41 2.30
N LEU A 76 -1.46 9.47 2.00
CA LEU A 76 -2.14 9.46 0.69
C LEU A 76 -3.22 10.54 0.72
N GLU A 77 -3.41 11.22 -0.41
CA GLU A 77 -4.61 12.03 -0.60
C GLU A 77 -5.85 11.13 -0.77
N ASP A 78 -7.05 11.67 -0.53
CA ASP A 78 -8.30 10.89 -0.60
C ASP A 78 -8.47 10.19 -1.97
N GLU A 79 -8.16 10.91 -3.06
CA GLU A 79 -8.24 10.36 -4.42
C GLU A 79 -7.22 9.22 -4.64
N GLU A 80 -6.00 9.39 -4.14
CA GLU A 80 -4.95 8.37 -4.25
C GLU A 80 -5.27 7.14 -3.40
N GLU A 81 -5.85 7.31 -2.21
CA GLU A 81 -6.27 6.20 -1.35
C GLU A 81 -7.33 5.34 -2.05
N GLU A 82 -8.30 5.97 -2.73
CA GLU A 82 -9.30 5.27 -3.54
C GLU A 82 -8.68 4.52 -4.71
N GLU A 83 -7.73 5.14 -5.44
CA GLU A 83 -7.02 4.49 -6.55
C GLU A 83 -6.19 3.29 -6.09
N ILE A 84 -5.46 3.42 -4.99
CA ILE A 84 -4.66 2.33 -4.41
C ILE A 84 -5.55 1.18 -3.93
N LEU A 85 -6.66 1.49 -3.26
CA LEU A 85 -7.61 0.48 -2.81
C LEU A 85 -8.22 -0.27 -4.00
N ALA A 86 -8.62 0.45 -5.06
CA ALA A 86 -9.15 -0.15 -6.27
C ALA A 86 -8.11 -1.06 -6.94
N TYR A 87 -6.86 -0.60 -7.07
CA TYR A 87 -5.77 -1.38 -7.63
C TYR A 87 -5.52 -2.67 -6.85
N CYS A 88 -5.39 -2.58 -5.51
CA CYS A 88 -5.15 -3.76 -4.68
C CYS A 88 -6.34 -4.73 -4.71
N SER A 89 -7.57 -4.21 -4.69
CA SER A 89 -8.80 -5.02 -4.77
C SER A 89 -8.90 -5.77 -6.09
N GLU A 90 -8.50 -5.15 -7.21
CA GLU A 90 -8.44 -5.81 -8.52
C GLU A 90 -7.46 -6.98 -8.52
N LYS A 91 -6.30 -6.87 -7.83
CA LYS A 91 -5.31 -7.95 -7.76
C LYS A 91 -5.70 -9.09 -6.82
N LEU A 92 -6.64 -8.86 -5.92
CA LEU A 92 -7.20 -9.90 -5.03
C LEU A 92 -8.34 -10.69 -5.67
N ALA A 93 -8.94 -10.20 -6.76
CA ALA A 93 -10.03 -10.84 -7.50
C ALA A 93 -9.53 -11.96 -8.42
#